data_AF-X0SQR8-F1
#
_entry.id   AF-X0SQR8-F1
#
_cell.length_a   1.000
_cell.length_b   1.000
_cell.length_c   1.000
_cell.angle_alpha   90.00
_cell.angle_beta   90.00
_cell.angle_gamma   90.00
#
_symmetry.space_group_name_H-M   'P 1'
#
loop_
_entity.id
_entity.type
_entity.pdbx_description
1 polymer ?
#
loop_
_entity_poly.entity_id
_entity_poly.type
_entity_poly.pdbx_seq_one_letter_code
_entity_poly.pdbx_strand_id
1 'polypeptide(L)'
;MNESILFLTTFILYIISAFFYFSFLFSKKENLARIGFKFAFSGLLIHTVALILRTFESGHAPFTNMYESLSFFAWSSILAYIIIEFKYKIRKAGPYFMLIVIALMALASSPLMPKEATPLVPALQSYWLWLHVSVTLLGEAFFAIAFITSIMYLVADSKERKGIKSVLSSEKLDSVSYKCIAIGFPLFTLGGLVFGMIWAYYAW
;
A
#
# COMPACT_ATOMS: atom_id res chain seq x y z
N MET A 1 12.27 -6.08 21.31
CA MET A 1 10.86 -5.76 20.99
C MET A 1 10.46 -6.74 19.91
N ASN A 2 9.34 -7.47 20.08
CA ASN A 2 8.96 -8.55 19.18
C ASN A 2 8.31 -7.98 17.89
N GLU A 3 8.59 -8.57 16.73
CA GLU A 3 8.01 -8.20 15.42
C GLU A 3 6.49 -8.09 15.50
N SER A 4 5.83 -9.04 16.15
CA SER A 4 4.37 -9.10 16.20
C SER A 4 3.74 -7.95 16.99
N ILE A 5 4.46 -7.41 17.97
CA ILE A 5 4.02 -6.21 18.72
C ILE A 5 4.07 -4.99 17.81
N LEU A 6 5.11 -4.86 16.98
CA LEU A 6 5.22 -3.77 16.02
C LEU A 6 4.20 -3.86 14.90
N PHE A 7 3.94 -5.07 14.41
CA PHE A 7 2.87 -5.31 13.42
C PHE A 7 1.51 -4.90 13.99
N LEU A 8 1.16 -5.33 15.20
CA LEU A 8 -0.10 -4.94 15.86
C LEU A 8 -0.17 -3.44 16.11
N THR A 9 0.93 -2.84 16.56
CA THR A 9 1.01 -1.39 16.77
C THR A 9 0.78 -0.63 15.47
N THR A 10 1.42 -1.07 14.38
CA THR A 10 1.22 -0.53 13.03
C THR A 10 -0.25 -0.62 12.62
N PHE A 11 -0.87 -1.79 12.81
CA PHE A 11 -2.26 -2.00 12.43
C PHE A 11 -3.21 -1.06 13.17
N ILE A 12 -3.02 -0.90 14.49
CA ILE A 12 -3.78 0.06 15.31
C ILE A 12 -3.57 1.49 14.81
N LEU A 13 -2.33 1.89 14.50
CA LEU A 13 -2.04 3.24 13.97
C LEU A 13 -2.74 3.49 12.63
N TYR A 14 -2.81 2.50 11.75
CA TYR A 14 -3.56 2.62 10.50
C TYR A 14 -5.08 2.70 10.71
N ILE A 15 -5.63 1.97 11.68
CA ILE A 15 -7.05 2.12 12.07
C ILE A 15 -7.33 3.53 12.61
N ILE A 16 -6.46 4.06 13.48
CA ILE A 16 -6.58 5.42 14.00
C ILE A 16 -6.46 6.44 12.86
N SER A 17 -5.52 6.24 11.94
CA SER A 17 -5.37 7.08 10.75
C SER A 17 -6.64 7.10 9.91
N ALA A 18 -7.24 5.93 9.62
CA ALA A 18 -8.51 5.83 8.91
C ALA A 18 -9.61 6.60 9.64
N PHE A 19 -9.75 6.41 10.96
CA PHE A 19 -10.75 7.11 11.77
C PHE A 19 -10.64 8.64 11.60
N PHE A 20 -9.43 9.20 11.65
CA PHE A 20 -9.22 10.63 11.44
C PHE A 20 -9.49 11.07 10.00
N TYR A 21 -9.10 10.28 8.99
CA TYR A 21 -9.41 10.57 7.59
C TYR A 21 -10.93 10.55 7.32
N PHE A 22 -11.65 9.56 7.84
CA PHE A 22 -13.12 9.51 7.76
C PHE A 22 -13.75 10.69 8.49
N SER A 23 -13.30 11.00 9.71
CA SER A 23 -13.78 12.16 10.46
C SER A 23 -13.56 13.48 9.72
N PHE A 24 -12.46 13.60 8.97
CA PHE A 24 -12.22 14.72 8.05
C PHE A 24 -13.26 14.80 6.93
N LEU A 25 -13.66 13.68 6.34
CA LEU A 25 -14.64 13.66 5.24
C LEU A 25 -16.00 14.22 5.68
N PHE A 26 -16.45 13.91 6.91
CA PHE A 26 -17.71 14.41 7.46
C PHE A 26 -17.62 15.86 7.96
N SER A 27 -16.59 16.19 8.74
CA SER A 27 -16.48 17.51 9.39
C SER A 27 -15.85 18.59 8.50
N LYS A 28 -15.17 18.20 7.42
CA LYS A 28 -14.40 19.07 6.51
C LYS A 28 -13.27 19.86 7.19
N LYS A 29 -12.88 19.49 8.42
CA LYS A 29 -11.79 20.13 9.17
C LYS A 29 -10.43 19.58 8.72
N GLU A 30 -9.65 20.39 8.01
CA GLU A 30 -8.32 19.97 7.49
C GLU A 30 -7.32 19.53 8.57
N ASN A 31 -7.48 19.98 9.81
CA ASN A 31 -6.64 19.51 10.93
C ASN A 31 -6.78 18.00 11.16
N LEU A 32 -7.97 17.42 10.95
CA LEU A 32 -8.18 15.98 11.12
C LEU A 32 -7.46 15.18 10.03
N ALA A 33 -7.44 15.66 8.79
CA ALA A 33 -6.66 15.02 7.72
C ALA A 33 -5.16 15.04 8.03
N ARG A 34 -4.64 16.15 8.59
CA ARG A 34 -3.24 16.23 9.02
C ARG A 34 -2.92 15.27 10.16
N ILE A 35 -3.84 15.08 11.10
CA ILE A 35 -3.67 14.11 12.19
C ILE A 35 -3.68 12.69 11.62
N GLY A 36 -4.62 12.37 10.74
CA GLY A 36 -4.67 11.08 10.03
C GLY A 36 -3.38 10.79 9.27
N PHE A 37 -2.85 11.79 8.54
CA PHE A 37 -1.56 11.68 7.86
C PHE A 37 -0.40 11.41 8.81
N LYS A 38 -0.32 12.11 9.96
CA LYS A 38 0.72 11.87 10.97
C LYS A 38 0.66 10.43 11.50
N PHE A 39 -0.53 9.90 11.79
CA PHE A 39 -0.68 8.51 12.21
C PHE A 39 -0.29 7.52 11.12
N ALA A 40 -0.66 7.77 9.85
CA ALA A 40 -0.23 6.96 8.72
C ALA A 40 1.30 6.97 8.57
N PHE A 41 1.93 8.14 8.67
CA PHE A 41 3.37 8.29 8.56
C PHE A 41 4.11 7.61 9.71
N SER A 42 3.66 7.79 10.96
CA SER A 42 4.22 7.08 12.11
C SER A 42 4.03 5.57 11.99
N GLY A 43 2.86 5.12 11.50
CA GLY A 43 2.60 3.72 11.20
C GLY A 43 3.57 3.18 10.15
N LEU A 44 3.84 3.92 9.07
CA LEU A 44 4.81 3.53 8.05
C LEU A 44 6.23 3.35 8.63
N LEU A 45 6.67 4.26 9.50
CA LEU A 45 7.98 4.16 10.15
C LEU A 45 8.08 2.90 11.03
N ILE A 46 7.06 2.65 11.85
CA ILE A 46 7.02 1.45 12.71
C ILE A 46 6.90 0.18 11.87
N HIS A 47 6.11 0.20 10.79
CA HIS A 47 5.96 -0.91 9.88
C HIS A 47 7.29 -1.26 9.19
N THR A 48 8.07 -0.24 8.83
CA THR A 48 9.43 -0.41 8.28
C THR A 48 10.32 -1.15 9.27
N VAL A 49 10.30 -0.77 10.55
CA VAL A 49 11.06 -1.47 11.61
C VAL A 49 10.55 -2.90 11.78
N ALA A 50 9.24 -3.14 11.71
CA ALA A 50 8.66 -4.48 11.79
C ALA A 50 9.16 -5.39 10.66
N LEU A 51 9.17 -4.91 9.41
CA LEU A 51 9.66 -5.67 8.25
C LEU A 51 11.17 -5.94 8.33
N ILE A 52 11.95 -4.98 8.85
CA ILE A 52 13.39 -5.17 9.08
C ILE A 52 13.62 -6.28 10.12
N LEU A 53 12.92 -6.23 11.25
CA LEU A 53 13.04 -7.27 12.28
C LEU A 53 12.57 -8.63 11.75
N ARG A 54 11.48 -8.65 10.97
CA ARG A 54 10.99 -9.87 10.33
C ARG A 54 12.06 -10.51 9.44
N THR A 55 12.78 -9.69 8.68
CA THR A 55 13.87 -10.15 7.79
C THR A 55 15.01 -10.80 8.59
N PHE A 56 15.35 -10.22 9.75
CA PHE A 56 16.38 -10.79 10.62
C PHE A 56 15.92 -12.09 11.30
N GLU A 57 14.65 -12.17 11.72
CA GLU A 57 14.09 -13.36 12.36
C GLU A 57 13.92 -14.53 11.38
N SER A 58 13.53 -14.26 10.13
CA SER A 58 13.30 -15.29 9.12
C SER A 58 14.55 -15.67 8.33
N GLY A 59 15.59 -14.84 8.36
CA GLY A 59 16.83 -15.04 7.59
C GLY A 59 16.66 -14.81 6.08
N HIS A 60 15.52 -14.25 5.64
CA HIS A 60 15.22 -13.95 4.24
C HIS A 60 14.36 -12.69 4.12
N ALA A 61 14.25 -12.15 2.91
CA ALA A 61 13.43 -10.96 2.67
C ALA A 61 11.93 -11.18 3.04
N PRO A 62 11.21 -10.12 3.47
CA PRO A 62 9.92 -10.26 4.15
C PRO A 62 8.76 -10.26 3.13
N PHE A 63 8.75 -11.22 2.21
CA PHE A 63 7.70 -11.41 1.20
C PHE A 63 7.68 -12.82 0.59
N THR A 64 8.12 -13.84 1.33
CA THR A 64 8.22 -15.23 0.78
C THR A 64 7.00 -16.09 1.11
N ASN A 65 6.17 -15.67 2.05
CA ASN A 65 4.89 -16.30 2.39
C ASN A 65 3.74 -15.28 2.34
N MET A 66 2.50 -15.76 2.44
CA MET A 66 1.32 -14.90 2.29
C MET A 66 1.22 -13.82 3.37
N TYR A 67 1.58 -14.13 4.62
CA TYR A 67 1.60 -13.13 5.70
C TYR A 67 2.54 -11.98 5.37
N GLU A 68 3.77 -12.33 5.00
CA GLU A 68 4.82 -11.38 4.67
C GLU A 68 4.49 -10.56 3.42
N SER A 69 4.00 -11.19 2.36
CA SER A 69 3.61 -10.50 1.12
C SER A 69 2.46 -9.53 1.35
N LEU A 70 1.44 -9.90 2.12
CA LEU A 70 0.33 -9.00 2.47
C LEU A 70 0.80 -7.82 3.33
N SER A 71 1.69 -8.09 4.29
CA SER A 71 2.30 -7.06 5.15
C SER A 71 3.15 -6.09 4.33
N PHE A 72 4.02 -6.59 3.47
CA PHE A 72 4.83 -5.79 2.56
C PHE A 72 3.97 -5.01 1.57
N PHE A 73 2.88 -5.60 1.06
CA PHE A 73 1.97 -4.91 0.16
C PHE A 73 1.20 -3.78 0.86
N ALA A 74 0.81 -3.96 2.12
CA ALA A 74 0.25 -2.88 2.92
C ALA A 74 1.26 -1.74 3.14
N TRP A 75 2.53 -2.09 3.40
CA TRP A 75 3.64 -1.13 3.52
C TRP A 75 3.91 -0.38 2.21
N SER A 76 3.97 -1.06 1.07
CA SER A 76 4.19 -0.41 -0.23
C SER A 76 3.02 0.50 -0.59
N SER A 77 1.78 0.06 -0.31
CA SER A 77 0.57 0.84 -0.54
C SER A 77 0.54 2.13 0.26
N ILE A 78 0.85 2.09 1.57
CA ILE A 78 0.86 3.30 2.39
C ILE A 78 2.02 4.23 2.03
N LEU A 79 3.19 3.68 1.66
CA LEU A 79 4.33 4.45 1.18
C LEU A 79 3.99 5.22 -0.10
N ALA A 80 3.46 4.51 -1.10
CA ALA A 80 3.04 5.12 -2.36
C ALA A 80 1.97 6.20 -2.12
N TYR A 81 0.99 5.91 -1.26
CA TYR A 81 -0.05 6.87 -0.92
C TYR A 81 0.52 8.14 -0.28
N ILE A 82 1.44 8.01 0.69
CA ILE A 82 2.09 9.16 1.34
C ILE A 82 2.86 10.01 0.31
N ILE A 83 3.61 9.39 -0.61
CA ILE A 83 4.33 10.09 -1.67
C ILE A 83 3.37 10.88 -2.57
N ILE A 84 2.28 10.24 -3.00
CA ILE A 84 1.26 10.87 -3.87
C ILE A 84 0.49 11.95 -3.11
N GLU A 85 0.12 11.74 -1.85
CA GLU A 85 -0.55 12.75 -1.03
C GLU A 85 0.35 13.97 -0.84
N PHE A 86 1.64 13.77 -0.55
CA PHE A 86 2.59 14.86 -0.37
C PHE A 86 2.73 15.72 -1.64
N LYS A 87 2.85 15.06 -2.81
CA LYS A 87 3.05 15.74 -4.09
C LYS A 87 1.78 16.39 -4.65
N TYR A 88 0.64 15.71 -4.57
CA TYR A 88 -0.60 16.15 -5.24
C TYR A 88 -1.69 16.62 -4.30
N LYS A 89 -1.52 16.50 -2.98
CA LYS A 89 -2.49 16.98 -1.96
C LYS A 89 -3.89 16.42 -2.19
N ILE A 90 -4.01 15.10 -2.36
CA ILE A 90 -5.27 14.38 -2.60
C ILE A 90 -5.89 13.81 -1.31
N ARG A 91 -5.90 14.58 -0.22
CA ARG A 91 -6.30 14.11 1.13
C ARG A 91 -7.68 13.46 1.21
N LYS A 92 -8.60 13.86 0.32
CA LYS A 92 -9.95 13.28 0.24
C LYS A 92 -9.97 11.81 -0.21
N ALA A 93 -8.89 11.33 -0.83
CA ALA A 93 -8.74 9.94 -1.20
C ALA A 93 -8.26 9.07 -0.02
N GLY A 94 -7.63 9.68 0.99
CA GLY A 94 -7.07 9.02 2.17
C GLY A 94 -7.99 8.04 2.89
N PRO A 95 -9.27 8.36 3.19
CA PRO A 95 -10.17 7.42 3.85
C PRO A 95 -10.28 6.09 3.08
N TYR A 96 -10.40 6.18 1.75
CA TYR A 96 -10.57 5.01 0.88
C TYR A 96 -9.27 4.21 0.73
N PHE A 97 -8.13 4.90 0.68
CA PHE A 97 -6.82 4.22 0.72
C PHE A 97 -6.57 3.47 2.00
N MET A 98 -6.91 4.09 3.13
CA MET A 98 -6.73 3.43 4.42
C MET A 98 -7.60 2.17 4.54
N LEU A 99 -8.76 2.09 3.86
CA LEU A 99 -9.53 0.84 3.81
C LEU A 99 -8.77 -0.29 3.14
N ILE A 100 -8.07 -0.03 2.03
CA ILE A 100 -7.23 -1.05 1.36
C ILE A 100 -6.11 -1.49 2.31
N VAL A 101 -5.38 -0.55 2.91
CA VAL A 101 -4.27 -0.85 3.83
C VAL A 101 -4.76 -1.64 5.05
N ILE A 102 -5.88 -1.26 5.65
CA ILE A 102 -6.48 -1.97 6.79
C ILE A 102 -6.94 -3.36 6.38
N ALA A 103 -7.55 -3.52 5.19
CA ALA A 103 -7.97 -4.83 4.70
C ALA A 103 -6.76 -5.77 4.52
N LEU A 104 -5.66 -5.28 3.94
CA LEU A 104 -4.42 -6.04 3.79
C LEU A 104 -3.84 -6.46 5.15
N MET A 105 -3.75 -5.52 6.10
CA MET A 105 -3.26 -5.80 7.45
C MET A 105 -4.18 -6.77 8.21
N ALA A 106 -5.50 -6.64 8.05
CA ALA A 106 -6.47 -7.54 8.66
C ALA A 106 -6.33 -8.96 8.10
N LEU A 107 -6.21 -9.10 6.77
CA LEU A 107 -5.98 -10.39 6.12
C LEU A 107 -4.65 -11.01 6.57
N ALA A 108 -3.56 -10.24 6.63
CA ALA A 108 -2.28 -10.70 7.14
C ALA A 108 -2.39 -11.14 8.62
N SER A 109 -3.18 -10.45 9.43
CA SER A 109 -3.39 -10.80 10.84
C SER A 109 -4.21 -12.09 11.04
N SER A 110 -4.90 -12.58 10.01
CA SER A 110 -5.77 -13.76 10.08
C SER A 110 -5.04 -15.00 10.61
N PRO A 111 -5.68 -15.82 11.46
CA PRO A 111 -5.13 -17.11 11.90
C PRO A 111 -4.90 -18.09 10.75
N LEU A 112 -5.53 -17.86 9.59
CA LEU A 112 -5.38 -18.71 8.40
C LEU A 112 -4.05 -18.48 7.65
N MET A 113 -3.31 -17.42 7.99
CA MET A 113 -2.06 -17.08 7.32
C MET A 113 -0.86 -17.77 7.99
N PRO A 114 0.07 -18.36 7.21
CA PRO A 114 1.28 -18.96 7.75
C PRO A 114 2.23 -17.87 8.24
N LYS A 115 2.33 -17.69 9.56
CA LYS A 115 3.18 -16.66 10.21
C LYS A 115 4.55 -17.18 10.62
N GLU A 116 4.70 -18.50 10.70
CA GLU A 116 5.95 -19.14 11.10
C GLU A 116 7.01 -18.97 10.02
N ALA A 117 8.24 -18.63 10.43
CA ALA A 117 9.39 -18.60 9.54
C ALA A 117 9.87 -20.04 9.31
N THR A 118 9.44 -20.64 8.21
CA THR A 118 9.87 -21.98 7.81
C THR A 118 11.05 -21.89 6.83
N PRO A 119 11.92 -22.93 6.77
CA PRO A 119 13.00 -22.96 5.80
C PRO A 119 12.46 -22.81 4.37
N LEU A 120 13.05 -21.91 3.60
CA LEU A 120 12.67 -21.68 2.21
C LEU A 120 13.00 -22.91 1.36
N VAL A 121 12.05 -23.33 0.53
CA VAL A 121 12.33 -24.28 -0.55
C VAL A 121 13.39 -23.70 -1.50
N PRO A 122 14.23 -24.53 -2.16
CA PRO A 122 15.34 -24.05 -2.98
C PRO A 122 14.95 -22.99 -4.03
N ALA A 123 13.77 -23.17 -4.65
CA ALA A 123 13.22 -22.22 -5.62
C ALA A 123 13.04 -20.78 -5.08
N LEU A 124 12.87 -20.60 -3.77
CA LEU A 124 12.68 -19.29 -3.15
C LEU A 124 13.99 -18.65 -2.66
N GLN A 125 15.12 -19.36 -2.71
CA GLN A 125 16.42 -18.90 -2.24
C GLN A 125 17.20 -18.13 -3.32
N SER A 126 16.59 -17.08 -3.89
CA SER A 126 17.20 -16.33 -4.99
C SER A 126 16.93 -14.83 -4.89
N TYR A 127 17.94 -14.02 -5.19
CA TYR A 127 17.81 -12.56 -5.32
C TYR A 127 16.81 -12.16 -6.42
N TRP A 128 16.60 -13.01 -7.42
CA TRP A 128 15.60 -12.77 -8.47
C TRP A 128 14.18 -12.81 -7.93
N LEU A 129 13.89 -13.68 -6.95
CA LEU A 129 12.61 -13.66 -6.25
C LEU A 129 12.43 -12.32 -5.52
N TRP A 130 13.50 -11.83 -4.88
CA TRP A 130 13.44 -10.58 -4.13
C TRP A 130 13.10 -9.40 -5.03
N LEU A 131 13.75 -9.30 -6.19
CA LEU A 131 13.44 -8.29 -7.18
C LEU A 131 12.05 -8.49 -7.78
N HIS A 132 11.67 -9.72 -8.11
CA HIS A 132 10.35 -10.04 -8.65
C HIS A 132 9.23 -9.57 -7.72
N VAL A 133 9.18 -10.09 -6.49
CA VAL A 133 8.04 -9.85 -5.59
C VAL A 133 8.01 -8.39 -5.11
N SER A 134 9.15 -7.83 -4.69
CA SER A 134 9.17 -6.47 -4.15
C SER A 134 8.78 -5.42 -5.20
N VAL A 135 9.31 -5.51 -6.41
CA VAL A 135 9.05 -4.55 -7.49
C VAL A 135 7.62 -4.73 -8.02
N THR A 136 7.10 -5.96 -8.07
CA THR A 136 5.69 -6.23 -8.42
C THR A 136 4.75 -5.55 -7.43
N LEU A 137 4.92 -5.80 -6.13
CA LEU A 137 4.05 -5.23 -5.07
C LEU A 137 4.17 -3.71 -4.95
N LEU A 138 5.33 -3.13 -5.32
CA LEU A 138 5.48 -1.68 -5.45
C LEU A 138 4.69 -1.14 -6.65
N GLY A 139 4.69 -1.84 -7.79
CA GLY A 139 3.85 -1.48 -8.94
C GLY A 139 2.36 -1.55 -8.62
N GLU A 140 1.92 -2.62 -7.95
CA GLU A 140 0.53 -2.80 -7.52
C GLU A 140 0.06 -1.72 -6.54
N ALA A 141 0.94 -1.22 -5.67
CA ALA A 141 0.63 -0.10 -4.78
C ALA A 141 0.20 1.15 -5.55
N PHE A 142 0.86 1.47 -6.67
CA PHE A 142 0.44 2.58 -7.53
C PHE A 142 -0.86 2.28 -8.29
N PHE A 143 -1.12 1.03 -8.67
CA PHE A 143 -2.40 0.64 -9.26
C PHE A 143 -3.57 0.74 -8.28
N ALA A 144 -3.36 0.39 -7.01
CA ALA A 144 -4.34 0.66 -5.96
C ALA A 144 -4.65 2.16 -5.89
N ILE A 145 -3.63 3.02 -6.10
CA ILE A 145 -3.83 4.46 -6.17
C ILE A 145 -4.66 4.89 -7.37
N ALA A 146 -4.28 4.44 -8.55
CA ALA A 146 -5.03 4.70 -9.77
C ALA A 146 -6.50 4.25 -9.65
N PHE A 147 -6.76 3.09 -9.08
CA PHE A 147 -8.10 2.54 -8.89
C PHE A 147 -9.00 3.47 -8.06
N ILE A 148 -8.56 3.86 -6.85
CA ILE A 148 -9.35 4.76 -6.00
C ILE A 148 -9.54 6.12 -6.66
N THR A 149 -8.47 6.70 -7.23
CA THR A 149 -8.59 8.02 -7.89
C THR A 149 -9.48 7.98 -9.13
N SER A 150 -9.53 6.85 -9.83
CA SER A 150 -10.42 6.65 -10.99
C SER A 150 -11.89 6.55 -10.58
N ILE A 151 -12.20 5.84 -9.50
CA ILE A 151 -13.57 5.81 -8.94
C ILE A 151 -13.99 7.23 -8.53
N MET A 152 -13.12 7.94 -7.83
CA MET A 152 -13.38 9.33 -7.45
C MET A 152 -13.56 10.23 -8.68
N TYR A 153 -12.77 10.01 -9.74
CA TYR A 153 -12.87 10.74 -11.00
C TYR A 153 -14.25 10.55 -11.63
N LEU A 154 -14.74 9.31 -11.75
CA LEU A 154 -16.07 9.04 -12.31
C LEU A 154 -17.19 9.76 -11.54
N VAL A 155 -17.09 9.79 -10.20
CA VAL A 155 -18.04 10.52 -9.37
C VAL A 155 -17.93 12.05 -9.55
N ALA A 156 -16.70 12.57 -9.70
CA ALA A 156 -16.45 13.99 -9.91
C ALA A 156 -16.93 14.46 -11.30
N ASP A 157 -16.56 13.75 -12.36
CA ASP A 157 -16.96 14.02 -13.75
C ASP A 157 -18.48 13.98 -13.91
N SER A 158 -19.14 12.97 -13.32
CA SER A 158 -20.61 12.87 -13.34
C SER A 158 -21.30 14.08 -12.68
N LYS A 159 -20.72 14.64 -11.61
CA LYS A 159 -21.23 15.84 -10.94
C LYS A 159 -20.98 17.10 -11.77
N GLU A 160 -19.77 17.25 -12.30
CA GLU A 160 -19.37 18.41 -13.10
C GLU A 160 -20.19 18.53 -14.38
N ARG A 161 -20.46 17.42 -15.07
CA ARG A 161 -21.37 17.39 -16.24
C ARG A 161 -22.80 17.83 -15.94
N LYS A 162 -23.24 17.69 -14.69
CA LYS A 162 -24.56 18.17 -14.21
C LYS A 162 -24.51 19.61 -13.69
N GLY A 163 -23.38 20.31 -13.84
CA GLY A 163 -23.17 21.65 -13.30
C GLY A 163 -23.00 21.68 -11.77
N ILE A 164 -22.86 20.52 -11.11
CA ILE A 164 -22.65 20.44 -9.67
C ILE A 164 -21.16 20.59 -9.39
N LYS A 165 -20.80 21.59 -8.58
CA LYS A 165 -19.40 21.81 -8.19
C LYS A 165 -18.85 20.61 -7.42
N SER A 166 -17.89 19.90 -8.02
CA SER A 166 -17.16 18.83 -7.34
C SER A 166 -16.17 19.42 -6.32
N VAL A 167 -15.97 18.71 -5.21
CA VAL A 167 -15.03 19.13 -4.15
C VAL A 167 -13.57 18.80 -4.50
N LEU A 168 -13.34 17.95 -5.50
CA LEU A 168 -12.05 17.68 -6.12
C LEU A 168 -12.27 17.72 -7.64
N SER A 169 -11.49 18.50 -8.39
CA SER A 169 -11.69 18.57 -9.84
C SER A 169 -11.42 17.20 -10.47
N SER A 170 -12.29 16.82 -11.40
CA SER A 170 -12.13 15.59 -12.17
C SER A 170 -10.76 15.55 -12.87
N GLU A 171 -10.30 16.65 -13.47
CA GLU A 171 -9.00 16.71 -14.15
C GLU A 171 -7.82 16.42 -13.22
N LYS A 172 -7.91 16.87 -11.96
CA LYS A 172 -6.87 16.56 -10.96
C LYS A 172 -6.84 15.08 -10.62
N LEU A 173 -8.00 14.44 -10.48
CA LEU A 173 -8.10 13.01 -10.19
C LEU A 173 -7.59 12.18 -11.37
N ASP A 174 -7.97 12.55 -12.58
CA ASP A 174 -7.49 11.93 -13.82
C ASP A 174 -5.97 12.05 -13.94
N SER A 175 -5.41 13.24 -13.73
CA SER A 175 -3.95 13.46 -13.78
C SER A 175 -3.19 12.61 -12.76
N VAL A 176 -3.73 12.44 -11.55
CA VAL A 176 -3.10 11.58 -10.54
C VAL A 176 -3.22 10.11 -10.92
N SER A 177 -4.39 9.68 -11.38
CA SER A 177 -4.61 8.31 -11.85
C SER A 177 -3.64 7.94 -12.96
N TYR A 178 -3.57 8.77 -14.01
CA TYR A 178 -2.65 8.60 -15.13
C TYR A 178 -1.19 8.49 -14.68
N LYS A 179 -0.74 9.37 -13.77
CA LYS A 179 0.65 9.34 -13.27
C LYS A 179 0.93 8.10 -12.43
N CYS A 180 -0.04 7.63 -11.65
CA CYS A 180 0.11 6.39 -10.90
C CYS A 180 0.20 5.20 -11.83
N ILE A 181 -0.61 5.14 -12.89
CA ILE A 181 -0.49 4.09 -13.93
C ILE A 181 0.86 4.18 -14.64
N ALA A 182 1.31 5.38 -15.01
CA ALA A 182 2.58 5.60 -15.70
C ALA A 182 3.80 5.17 -14.87
N ILE A 183 3.70 5.17 -13.54
CA ILE A 183 4.75 4.67 -12.63
C ILE A 183 4.54 3.18 -12.34
N GLY A 184 3.32 2.78 -12.02
CA GLY A 184 2.96 1.41 -11.62
C GLY A 184 3.16 0.40 -12.74
N PHE A 185 2.84 0.76 -13.99
CA PHE A 185 2.95 -0.16 -15.13
C PHE A 185 4.40 -0.57 -15.40
N PRO A 186 5.38 0.34 -15.58
CA PRO A 186 6.77 -0.07 -15.75
C PRO A 186 7.31 -0.89 -14.57
N LEU A 187 6.96 -0.52 -13.33
CA LEU A 187 7.36 -1.30 -12.14
C LEU A 187 6.77 -2.71 -12.17
N PHE A 188 5.46 -2.84 -12.39
CA PHE A 188 4.80 -4.13 -12.46
C PHE A 188 5.33 -4.97 -13.62
N THR A 189 5.58 -4.39 -14.80
CA THR A 189 6.16 -5.11 -15.94
C THR A 189 7.57 -5.61 -15.62
N LEU A 190 8.42 -4.77 -15.03
CA LEU A 190 9.78 -5.16 -14.64
C LEU A 190 9.77 -6.23 -13.55
N GLY A 191 9.00 -6.02 -12.48
CA GLY A 191 8.87 -6.97 -11.37
C GLY A 191 8.19 -8.26 -11.80
N GLY A 192 6.94 -8.15 -12.23
CA GLY A 192 6.03 -9.27 -12.44
C GLY A 192 6.40 -10.11 -13.65
N LEU A 193 6.80 -9.47 -14.75
CA LEU A 193 7.13 -10.18 -15.99
C LEU A 193 8.63 -10.41 -16.13
N VAL A 194 9.46 -9.37 -16.12
CA VAL A 194 10.90 -9.53 -16.44
C VAL A 194 11.62 -10.31 -15.34
N PHE A 195 11.58 -9.84 -14.09
CA PHE A 195 12.23 -10.54 -12.98
C PHE A 195 11.53 -11.85 -12.63
N GLY A 196 10.20 -11.92 -12.83
CA GLY A 196 9.44 -13.16 -12.68
C GLY A 196 9.88 -14.26 -13.64
N MET A 197 10.07 -13.94 -14.92
CA MET A 197 10.58 -14.88 -15.92
C MET A 197 12.01 -15.34 -15.60
N ILE A 198 12.89 -14.41 -15.22
CA ILE A 198 14.27 -14.75 -14.88
C ILE A 198 14.32 -15.66 -13.65
N TRP A 199 13.54 -15.34 -12.62
CA TRP A 199 13.41 -16.18 -11.43
C TRP A 199 12.91 -17.59 -11.79
N ALA A 200 11.85 -17.67 -12.60
CA ALA A 200 11.28 -18.95 -13.04
C ALA A 200 12.31 -19.81 -13.80
N TYR A 201 13.11 -19.21 -14.68
CA TYR A 201 14.16 -19.91 -15.43
C TYR A 201 15.27 -20.49 -14.54
N TYR A 202 15.60 -19.84 -13.42
CA TYR A 202 16.61 -20.37 -12.49
C TYR A 202 16.04 -21.36 -11.47
N ALA A 203 14.74 -21.30 -11.20
CA ALA A 203 14.08 -22.11 -10.18
C ALA A 203 13.54 -23.45 -10.70
N TRP A 204 13.37 -23.61 -12.01
CA TRP A 204 12.77 -24.77 -12.69
C TRP A 204 13.63 -25.19 -13.88
#